data_AF-A0A120MXV1-F1
#
_entry.id   AF-A0A120MXV1-F1
#
_cell.length_a   1.000
_cell.length_b   1.000
_cell.length_c   1.000
_cell.angle_alpha   90.00
_cell.angle_beta   90.00
_cell.angle_gamma   90.00
#
_symmetry.space_group_name_H-M   'P 1'
#
loop_
_entity.id
_entity.type
_entity.pdbx_description
1 polymer ?
#
loop_
_entity_poly.entity_id
_entity_poly.type
_entity_poly.pdbx_seq_one_letter_code
_entity_poly.pdbx_strand_id
1 'polypeptide(L)'
;MRILVVAATREEVRDLIYDLRFTVYDFEKGDRPAIAKIGNMKTDILITGVGMVATAFVLGRHLTNNDYDLAINLGIAGSFDRNIALGEMLEITQDTFAELGAENDNEFLPIDQLGFGQGTYNPDYFLGDLGEFFPALNVKQATAITVNTVHGNEDSIRKVAERLNPQLESMEGAAFFYACKQFDIQSLQIRAVSNYVEKRNRGNWKIGLAIKNLNTFAVEYLNLMLRGKQRTKITTVTIDPPIFEMPVMTKLTLGFSPCPNDTFIFDALIHHKIDTEGLDFEVFYDDVETLNQKAMRGELDITKLSYHAFAYVADKYVLLDSGSALGFGVGPMLICKDDPGKLISNLKSQISNLKIGIPGKYTTANFLLGLAFPNATNKVELVFSDIEDAVLEGRVDVGLIIHENRFTYQDKGLKKIIDLGDYWEKQTGCAIPLGGIVANRNLPSEIQHKINRVLRRSVEFAFENPKSGLEFIRSHAQEMSEEVMYKHIELYVNKYSVDLGEEGKRAIKLLFDTARKKEIIPEFSDNIFITDLN
;
A
#
# COMPACT_ATOMS: atom_id res chain seq x y z
N MET A 1 17.75 23.44 9.36
CA MET A 1 16.50 23.67 8.62
C MET A 1 15.40 22.93 9.33
N ARG A 2 14.35 23.65 9.75
CA ARG A 2 13.15 23.11 10.35
C ARG A 2 12.00 23.28 9.38
N ILE A 3 11.34 22.20 9.03
CA ILE A 3 10.28 22.16 8.02
C ILE A 3 8.94 21.88 8.70
N LEU A 4 7.89 22.57 8.28
CA LEU A 4 6.51 22.25 8.64
C LEU A 4 5.80 21.68 7.42
N VAL A 5 5.31 20.46 7.50
CA VAL A 5 4.39 19.90 6.49
C VAL A 5 2.97 20.10 6.99
N VAL A 6 2.11 20.69 6.16
CA VAL A 6 0.73 21.04 6.49
C VAL A 6 -0.21 20.31 5.55
N ALA A 7 -1.19 19.60 6.08
CA ALA A 7 -2.23 18.93 5.30
C ALA A 7 -3.60 19.09 5.96
N ALA A 8 -4.67 18.98 5.17
CA ALA A 8 -6.02 19.08 5.70
C ALA A 8 -6.41 17.80 6.43
N THR A 9 -5.97 16.64 5.92
CA THR A 9 -6.31 15.31 6.45
C THR A 9 -5.08 14.41 6.58
N ARG A 10 -5.19 13.37 7.43
CA ARG A 10 -4.11 12.38 7.56
C ARG A 10 -3.83 11.60 6.29
N GLU A 11 -4.84 11.34 5.46
CA GLU A 11 -4.67 10.55 4.24
C GLU A 11 -3.72 11.24 3.24
N GLU A 12 -3.72 12.56 3.19
CA GLU A 12 -2.86 13.36 2.28
C GLU A 12 -1.37 13.29 2.62
N VAL A 13 -1.02 12.84 3.83
CA VAL A 13 0.35 12.71 4.33
C VAL A 13 0.60 11.35 4.97
N ARG A 14 -0.28 10.38 4.70
CA ARG A 14 -0.27 9.07 5.32
C ARG A 14 1.10 8.40 5.26
N ASP A 15 1.69 8.34 4.08
CA ASP A 15 2.93 7.62 3.86
C ASP A 15 4.11 8.39 4.49
N LEU A 16 4.04 9.73 4.62
CA LEU A 16 4.98 10.48 5.45
C LEU A 16 4.90 10.06 6.93
N ILE A 17 3.68 9.91 7.46
CA ILE A 17 3.44 9.53 8.85
C ILE A 17 3.97 8.13 9.12
N TYR A 18 3.65 7.17 8.25
CA TYR A 18 3.96 5.75 8.46
C TYR A 18 5.38 5.37 8.01
N ASP A 19 5.83 5.84 6.84
CA ASP A 19 7.12 5.41 6.26
C ASP A 19 8.30 6.19 6.86
N LEU A 20 8.10 7.47 7.19
CA LEU A 20 9.16 8.33 7.72
C LEU A 20 9.02 8.60 9.24
N ARG A 21 8.01 8.00 9.88
CA ARG A 21 7.73 8.09 11.33
C ARG A 21 7.70 9.52 11.86
N PHE A 22 7.16 10.45 11.07
CA PHE A 22 7.03 11.83 11.50
C PHE A 22 6.01 11.95 12.64
N THR A 23 6.25 12.91 13.52
CA THR A 23 5.28 13.33 14.52
C THR A 23 4.16 14.12 13.87
N VAL A 24 2.93 13.74 14.23
CA VAL A 24 1.71 14.36 13.70
C VAL A 24 1.01 15.14 14.80
N TYR A 25 0.76 16.40 14.52
CA TYR A 25 -0.11 17.29 15.28
C TYR A 25 -1.49 17.18 14.65
N ASP A 26 -2.41 16.43 15.25
CA ASP A 26 -3.79 16.27 14.74
C ASP A 26 -4.78 17.04 15.62
N PHE A 27 -5.21 18.19 15.11
CA PHE A 27 -6.05 19.10 15.87
C PHE A 27 -7.52 18.67 15.89
N GLU A 28 -8.02 17.95 14.88
CA GLU A 28 -9.39 17.46 14.83
C GLU A 28 -9.65 16.36 15.88
N LYS A 29 -8.60 15.62 16.27
CA LYS A 29 -8.70 14.55 17.28
C LYS A 29 -8.34 14.96 18.71
N GLY A 30 -7.86 16.20 18.93
CA GLY A 30 -7.51 16.71 20.25
C GLY A 30 -6.19 16.16 20.83
N ASP A 31 -5.35 15.56 20.00
CA ASP A 31 -4.07 14.98 20.42
C ASP A 31 -3.02 16.06 20.73
N ARG A 32 -2.29 15.90 21.85
CA ARG A 32 -1.05 16.64 22.11
C ARG A 32 0.14 15.80 21.63
N PRO A 33 1.06 16.33 20.82
CA PRO A 33 2.07 15.50 20.15
C PRO A 33 3.40 15.37 20.90
N ALA A 34 4.16 14.33 20.52
CA ALA A 34 5.54 14.05 20.90
C ALA A 34 6.43 14.02 19.66
N ILE A 35 7.56 14.74 19.68
CA ILE A 35 8.46 15.16 18.57
C ILE A 35 9.23 14.02 17.86
N ALA A 36 9.41 14.10 16.53
CA ALA A 36 10.24 13.21 15.71
C ALA A 36 11.35 13.99 15.01
N LYS A 37 12.52 13.37 14.84
CA LYS A 37 13.73 14.00 14.29
C LYS A 37 14.24 13.15 13.13
N ILE A 38 14.45 13.76 11.95
CA ILE A 38 15.06 13.07 10.80
C ILE A 38 16.44 13.66 10.50
N GLY A 39 17.49 12.93 10.90
CA GLY A 39 18.87 13.38 10.73
C GLY A 39 19.13 14.73 11.42
N ASN A 40 19.71 15.69 10.69
CA ASN A 40 19.95 17.05 11.17
C ASN A 40 18.82 18.05 10.84
N MET A 41 17.79 17.63 10.09
CA MET A 41 16.60 18.44 9.85
C MET A 41 15.49 18.05 10.83
N LYS A 42 14.73 19.04 11.28
CA LYS A 42 13.54 18.81 12.11
C LYS A 42 12.33 19.03 11.24
N THR A 43 11.45 18.06 11.11
CA THR A 43 10.23 18.20 10.31
C THR A 43 9.04 17.84 11.16
N ASP A 44 8.06 18.73 11.21
CA ASP A 44 6.80 18.53 11.94
C ASP A 44 5.66 18.38 10.92
N ILE A 45 4.69 17.49 11.16
CA ILE A 45 3.46 17.38 10.35
C ILE A 45 2.30 17.98 11.15
N LEU A 46 1.54 18.87 10.54
CA LEU A 46 0.37 19.51 11.11
C LEU A 46 -0.87 19.23 10.26
N ILE A 47 -1.85 18.56 10.86
CA ILE A 47 -3.17 18.35 10.28
C ILE A 47 -4.09 19.47 10.75
N THR A 48 -4.56 20.29 9.81
CA THR A 48 -5.35 21.49 10.12
C THR A 48 -6.85 21.24 10.16
N GLY A 49 -7.33 20.18 9.51
CA GLY A 49 -8.72 20.08 9.08
C GLY A 49 -8.95 20.81 7.75
N VAL A 50 -10.11 20.56 7.15
CA VAL A 50 -10.49 21.04 5.81
C VAL A 50 -10.99 22.49 5.87
N GLY A 51 -10.53 23.32 4.94
CA GLY A 51 -11.02 24.69 4.78
C GLY A 51 -10.14 25.79 5.40
N MET A 52 -10.38 27.02 4.94
CA MET A 52 -9.55 28.18 5.27
C MET A 52 -9.60 28.57 6.76
N VAL A 53 -10.76 28.39 7.41
CA VAL A 53 -10.95 28.76 8.83
C VAL A 53 -10.13 27.85 9.74
N ALA A 54 -10.22 26.53 9.51
CA ALA A 54 -9.48 25.53 10.27
C ALA A 54 -7.97 25.71 10.05
N THR A 55 -7.55 25.86 8.80
CA THR A 55 -6.17 26.14 8.40
C THR A 55 -5.60 27.37 9.10
N ALA A 56 -6.27 28.52 9.01
CA ALA A 56 -5.78 29.77 9.61
C ALA A 56 -5.68 29.69 11.13
N PHE A 57 -6.70 29.12 11.80
CA PHE A 57 -6.72 28.99 13.26
C PHE A 57 -5.60 28.06 13.76
N VAL A 58 -5.49 26.87 13.18
CA VAL A 58 -4.54 25.85 13.62
C VAL A 58 -3.10 26.30 13.35
N LEU A 59 -2.82 26.85 12.16
CA LEU A 59 -1.50 27.40 11.86
C LEU A 59 -1.15 28.59 12.77
N GLY A 60 -2.06 29.55 12.92
CA GLY A 60 -1.81 30.71 13.79
C GLY A 60 -1.45 30.30 15.22
N ARG A 61 -2.21 29.33 15.77
CA ARG A 61 -1.93 28.78 17.11
C ARG A 61 -0.59 28.05 17.18
N HIS A 62 -0.28 27.22 16.18
CA HIS A 62 0.92 26.39 16.17
C HIS A 62 2.19 27.23 16.00
N LEU A 63 2.19 28.15 15.03
CA LEU A 63 3.33 28.98 14.67
C LEU A 63 3.66 30.03 15.73
N THR A 64 2.69 30.44 16.57
CA THR A 64 2.94 31.35 17.71
C THR A 64 4.02 30.84 18.67
N ASN A 65 4.20 29.51 18.78
CA ASN A 65 5.16 28.91 19.70
C ASN A 65 6.26 28.09 18.98
N ASN A 66 6.29 28.11 17.64
CA ASN A 66 7.17 27.26 16.86
C ASN A 66 7.67 27.96 15.60
N ASP A 67 8.99 28.13 15.51
CA ASP A 67 9.63 28.70 14.32
C ASP A 67 9.96 27.60 13.29
N TYR A 68 9.84 27.94 12.00
CA TYR A 68 10.18 27.08 10.87
C TYR A 68 10.91 27.88 9.79
N ASP A 69 11.82 27.22 9.08
CA ASP A 69 12.52 27.82 7.93
C ASP A 69 11.70 27.69 6.64
N LEU A 70 10.89 26.63 6.53
CA LEU A 70 10.07 26.31 5.37
C LEU A 70 8.77 25.63 5.81
N ALA A 71 7.64 26.05 5.27
CA ALA A 71 6.36 25.37 5.38
C ALA A 71 5.93 24.83 4.01
N ILE A 72 5.43 23.61 3.97
CA ILE A 72 4.99 22.92 2.74
C ILE A 72 3.55 22.50 2.94
N ASN A 73 2.64 22.99 2.10
CA ASN A 73 1.26 22.56 2.12
C ASN A 73 0.98 21.53 1.04
N LEU A 74 0.60 20.32 1.47
CA LEU A 74 0.26 19.19 0.63
C LEU A 74 -1.25 18.99 0.67
N GLY A 75 -1.86 18.78 -0.49
CA GLY A 75 -3.28 18.45 -0.55
C GLY A 75 -3.77 18.07 -1.94
N ILE A 76 -5.04 17.73 -2.05
CA ILE A 76 -5.72 17.49 -3.33
C ILE A 76 -6.47 18.73 -3.83
N ALA A 77 -6.76 18.79 -5.13
CA ALA A 77 -7.48 19.91 -5.75
C ALA A 77 -8.46 19.46 -6.84
N GLY A 78 -9.49 20.26 -7.07
CA GLY A 78 -10.32 20.19 -8.27
C GLY A 78 -9.69 21.00 -9.41
N SER A 79 -9.83 20.56 -10.66
CA SER A 79 -9.30 21.28 -11.84
C SER A 79 -10.40 21.87 -12.71
N PHE A 80 -10.31 23.16 -13.02
CA PHE A 80 -11.09 23.81 -14.07
C PHE A 80 -10.50 23.53 -15.47
N ASP A 81 -9.21 23.24 -15.55
CA ASP A 81 -8.51 22.94 -16.80
C ASP A 81 -8.51 21.43 -17.07
N ARG A 82 -9.18 21.02 -18.15
CA ARG A 82 -9.28 19.61 -18.55
C ARG A 82 -8.01 19.06 -19.22
N ASN A 83 -7.03 19.92 -19.50
CA ASN A 83 -5.72 19.48 -20.00
C ASN A 83 -4.79 18.99 -18.88
N ILE A 84 -5.14 19.27 -17.62
CA ILE A 84 -4.45 18.74 -16.44
C ILE A 84 -5.05 17.38 -16.11
N ALA A 85 -4.23 16.34 -16.13
CA ALA A 85 -4.71 14.98 -15.92
C ALA A 85 -5.08 14.73 -14.45
N LEU A 86 -6.06 13.85 -14.22
CA LEU A 86 -6.37 13.38 -12.86
C LEU A 86 -5.17 12.63 -12.28
N GLY A 87 -4.78 12.98 -11.06
CA GLY A 87 -3.58 12.50 -10.38
C GLY A 87 -2.30 13.28 -10.72
N GLU A 88 -2.35 14.26 -11.63
CA GLU A 88 -1.19 15.09 -11.95
C GLU A 88 -0.79 15.96 -10.75
N MET A 89 0.52 16.03 -10.50
CA MET A 89 1.13 16.82 -9.43
C MET A 89 1.48 18.21 -9.93
N LEU A 90 1.07 19.23 -9.19
CA LEU A 90 1.27 20.63 -9.54
C LEU A 90 1.84 21.45 -8.38
N GLU A 91 2.80 22.31 -8.70
CA GLU A 91 3.30 23.36 -7.84
C GLU A 91 2.44 24.61 -8.02
N ILE A 92 1.95 25.17 -6.91
CA ILE A 92 1.09 26.35 -6.98
C ILE A 92 1.92 27.61 -6.94
N THR A 93 1.80 28.45 -7.97
CA THR A 93 2.52 29.72 -8.08
C THR A 93 1.72 30.91 -7.56
N GLN A 94 0.42 30.72 -7.36
CA GLN A 94 -0.50 31.74 -6.85
C GLN A 94 -1.76 31.08 -6.32
N ASP A 95 -2.24 31.50 -5.16
CA ASP A 95 -3.54 31.10 -4.61
C ASP A 95 -4.33 32.31 -4.11
N THR A 96 -5.60 32.39 -4.50
CA THR A 96 -6.48 33.55 -4.25
C THR A 96 -7.71 33.14 -3.45
N PHE A 97 -8.06 33.92 -2.42
CA PHE A 97 -9.35 33.78 -1.76
C PHE A 97 -10.48 34.16 -2.73
N ALA A 98 -11.21 33.17 -3.24
CA ALA A 98 -12.25 33.41 -4.22
C ALA A 98 -13.45 34.17 -3.64
N GLU A 99 -13.74 33.97 -2.36
CA GLU A 99 -14.99 34.41 -1.71
C GLU A 99 -14.77 35.52 -0.66
N LEU A 100 -13.52 35.96 -0.44
CA LEU A 100 -13.22 37.00 0.56
C LEU A 100 -13.38 38.41 -0.04
N GLY A 101 -14.49 39.06 0.27
CA GLY A 101 -14.86 40.36 -0.30
C GLY A 101 -16.30 40.74 0.01
N ALA A 102 -16.87 41.64 -0.80
CA ALA A 102 -18.26 42.07 -0.71
C ALA A 102 -18.93 42.02 -2.08
N GLU A 103 -20.23 41.77 -2.11
CA GLU A 103 -21.03 41.89 -3.33
C GLU A 103 -21.49 43.34 -3.53
N ASN A 104 -21.53 43.77 -4.79
CA ASN A 104 -22.11 45.02 -5.25
C ASN A 104 -22.97 44.72 -6.49
N ASP A 105 -24.27 44.46 -6.26
CA ASP A 105 -25.18 43.89 -7.26
C ASP A 105 -24.64 42.59 -7.89
N ASN A 106 -24.29 42.62 -9.18
CA ASN A 106 -23.75 41.46 -9.91
C ASN A 106 -22.21 41.40 -9.85
N GLU A 107 -21.56 42.41 -9.29
CA GLU A 107 -20.11 42.49 -9.16
C GLU A 107 -19.66 41.98 -7.80
N PHE A 108 -18.47 41.37 -7.76
CA PHE A 108 -17.79 41.01 -6.52
C PHE A 108 -16.57 41.91 -6.33
N LEU A 109 -16.53 42.62 -5.21
CA LEU A 109 -15.42 43.47 -4.78
C LEU A 109 -14.50 42.66 -3.86
N PRO A 110 -13.33 42.21 -4.33
CA PRO A 110 -12.38 41.48 -3.49
C PRO A 110 -11.79 42.36 -2.39
N ILE A 111 -11.27 41.72 -1.34
CA ILE A 111 -10.79 42.37 -0.12
C ILE A 111 -9.73 43.46 -0.34
N ASP A 112 -8.93 43.32 -1.39
CA ASP A 112 -7.90 44.26 -1.82
C ASP A 112 -8.50 45.54 -2.42
N GLN A 113 -9.54 45.42 -3.24
CA GLN A 113 -10.28 46.58 -3.75
C GLN A 113 -11.01 47.33 -2.65
N LEU A 114 -11.47 46.62 -1.62
CA LEU A 114 -12.08 47.23 -0.43
C LEU A 114 -11.07 47.92 0.50
N GLY A 115 -9.76 47.73 0.28
CA GLY A 115 -8.71 48.31 1.11
C GLY A 115 -8.54 47.65 2.48
N PHE A 116 -9.07 46.44 2.67
CA PHE A 116 -9.04 45.72 3.95
C PHE A 116 -7.98 44.61 4.03
N GLY A 117 -7.17 44.43 2.98
CA GLY A 117 -6.07 43.46 3.01
C GLY A 117 -5.66 42.98 1.63
N GLN A 118 -5.06 41.80 1.58
CA GLN A 118 -4.61 41.15 0.35
C GLN A 118 -5.48 39.89 0.10
N GLY A 119 -5.96 39.72 -1.13
CA GLY A 119 -6.76 38.55 -1.52
C GLY A 119 -5.98 37.43 -2.20
N THR A 120 -4.81 37.74 -2.75
CA THR A 120 -4.01 36.85 -3.60
C THR A 120 -2.61 36.71 -3.03
N TYR A 121 -2.13 35.47 -2.89
CA TYR A 121 -0.84 35.16 -2.29
C TYR A 121 0.02 34.33 -3.24
N ASN A 122 1.34 34.44 -3.10
CA ASN A 122 2.34 33.74 -3.89
C ASN A 122 3.30 33.00 -2.95
N PRO A 123 3.88 31.86 -3.35
CA PRO A 123 4.91 31.19 -2.57
C PRO A 123 6.21 32.02 -2.57
N ASP A 124 6.98 31.84 -1.51
CA ASP A 124 8.34 32.40 -1.38
C ASP A 124 9.43 31.36 -1.69
N TYR A 125 9.02 30.12 -1.94
CA TYR A 125 9.88 28.98 -2.22
C TYR A 125 9.35 28.13 -3.37
N PHE A 126 10.20 27.83 -4.33
CA PHE A 126 9.90 26.95 -5.45
C PHE A 126 10.73 25.68 -5.41
N LEU A 127 10.21 24.59 -5.97
CA LEU A 127 10.91 23.30 -6.11
C LEU A 127 12.26 23.47 -6.82
N GLY A 128 12.33 24.39 -7.79
CA GLY A 128 13.56 24.74 -8.50
C GLY A 128 14.66 25.35 -7.63
N ASP A 129 14.31 25.92 -6.47
CA ASP A 129 15.28 26.57 -5.57
C ASP A 129 16.19 25.56 -4.84
N LEU A 130 15.95 24.26 -5.00
CA LEU A 130 16.83 23.19 -4.53
C LEU A 130 18.03 22.87 -5.45
N GLY A 131 18.15 23.57 -6.58
CA GLY A 131 19.28 23.43 -7.51
C GLY A 131 19.21 22.21 -8.44
N GLU A 132 20.34 21.84 -9.05
CA GLU A 132 20.48 20.79 -10.10
C GLU A 132 20.05 19.37 -9.67
N PHE A 133 19.57 19.17 -8.44
CA PHE A 133 19.11 17.89 -7.90
C PHE A 133 17.66 17.55 -8.26
N PHE A 134 16.91 18.49 -8.84
CA PHE A 134 15.48 18.36 -9.14
C PHE A 134 15.04 18.07 -10.61
N PRO A 135 15.89 17.74 -11.61
CA PRO A 135 15.38 17.41 -12.96
C PRO A 135 14.46 16.18 -13.03
N ALA A 136 14.37 15.38 -11.96
CA ALA A 136 13.67 14.09 -11.96
C ALA A 136 12.16 14.17 -11.70
N LEU A 137 11.67 15.25 -11.08
CA LEU A 137 10.25 15.42 -10.74
C LEU A 137 9.62 16.42 -11.71
N ASN A 138 8.99 15.91 -12.78
CA ASN A 138 8.31 16.70 -13.81
C ASN A 138 6.99 17.29 -13.27
N VAL A 139 7.08 18.16 -12.27
CA VAL A 139 5.94 18.86 -11.64
C VAL A 139 5.73 20.18 -12.36
N LYS A 140 4.53 20.36 -12.94
CA LYS A 140 4.18 21.61 -13.63
C LYS A 140 3.69 22.65 -12.63
N GLN A 141 3.70 23.90 -13.06
CA GLN A 141 3.16 25.03 -12.29
C GLN A 141 1.70 25.32 -12.66
N ALA A 142 0.91 25.76 -11.68
CA ALA A 142 -0.47 26.18 -11.89
C ALA A 142 -0.90 27.28 -10.90
N THR A 143 -1.95 28.03 -11.26
CA THR A 143 -2.67 28.91 -10.33
C THR A 143 -3.85 28.20 -9.68
N ALA A 144 -4.16 28.59 -8.44
CA ALA A 144 -5.28 28.04 -7.68
C ALA A 144 -6.16 29.14 -7.08
N ILE A 145 -7.36 28.74 -6.68
CA ILE A 145 -8.22 29.52 -5.80
C ILE A 145 -8.56 28.72 -4.56
N THR A 146 -8.75 29.42 -3.44
CA THR A 146 -9.23 28.85 -2.19
C THR A 146 -10.70 29.20 -1.98
N VAL A 147 -11.53 28.19 -1.76
CA VAL A 147 -12.99 28.30 -1.62
C VAL A 147 -13.45 27.74 -0.27
N ASN A 148 -14.51 28.30 0.33
CA ASN A 148 -15.24 27.64 1.41
C ASN A 148 -16.32 26.70 0.85
N THR A 149 -16.82 26.98 -0.35
CA THR A 149 -17.82 26.14 -1.02
C THR A 149 -17.25 25.61 -2.33
N VAL A 150 -16.94 24.31 -2.38
CA VAL A 150 -16.47 23.66 -3.61
C VAL A 150 -17.52 23.78 -4.73
N HIS A 151 -17.05 24.05 -5.95
CA HIS A 151 -17.96 24.32 -7.05
C HIS A 151 -18.59 23.04 -7.59
N GLY A 152 -19.93 23.02 -7.63
CA GLY A 152 -20.71 21.90 -8.16
C GLY A 152 -21.94 22.34 -8.95
N ASN A 153 -22.05 23.63 -9.26
CA ASN A 153 -23.15 24.29 -9.95
C ASN A 153 -22.62 25.09 -11.14
N GLU A 154 -23.27 24.97 -12.31
CA GLU A 154 -22.78 25.58 -13.56
C GLU A 154 -22.72 27.12 -13.50
N ASP A 155 -23.67 27.77 -12.83
CA ASP A 155 -23.69 29.23 -12.73
C ASP A 155 -22.57 29.75 -11.83
N SER A 156 -22.28 29.09 -10.70
CA SER A 156 -21.16 29.50 -9.83
C SER A 156 -19.81 29.20 -10.49
N ILE A 157 -19.69 28.07 -11.20
CA ILE A 157 -18.51 27.72 -12.00
C ILE A 157 -18.24 28.80 -13.06
N ARG A 158 -19.26 29.20 -13.82
CA ARG A 158 -19.13 30.24 -14.85
C ARG A 158 -18.69 31.57 -14.23
N LYS A 159 -19.35 32.01 -13.15
CA LYS A 159 -19.03 33.28 -12.47
C LYS A 159 -17.59 33.32 -11.95
N VAL A 160 -17.10 32.24 -11.33
CA VAL A 160 -15.72 32.21 -10.81
C VAL A 160 -14.71 32.11 -11.95
N ALA A 161 -15.00 31.38 -13.02
CA ALA A 161 -14.14 31.28 -14.19
C ALA A 161 -14.00 32.62 -14.93
N GLU A 162 -15.10 33.35 -15.12
CA GLU A 162 -15.08 34.69 -15.73
C GLU A 162 -14.30 35.70 -14.88
N ARG A 163 -14.42 35.61 -13.55
CA ARG A 163 -13.78 36.57 -12.62
C ARG A 163 -12.30 36.30 -12.38
N LEU A 164 -11.90 35.04 -12.23
CA LEU A 164 -10.56 34.66 -11.74
C LEU A 164 -9.76 33.80 -12.73
N ASN A 165 -10.41 33.23 -13.76
CA ASN A 165 -9.81 32.28 -14.69
C ASN A 165 -8.88 31.24 -14.01
N PRO A 166 -9.35 30.53 -12.97
CA PRO A 166 -8.51 29.65 -12.17
C PRO A 166 -8.17 28.36 -12.94
N GLN A 167 -7.01 27.76 -12.66
CA GLN A 167 -6.73 26.39 -13.13
C GLN A 167 -7.21 25.36 -12.11
N LEU A 168 -7.02 25.61 -10.82
CA LEU A 168 -7.38 24.69 -9.73
C LEU A 168 -8.26 25.35 -8.66
N GLU A 169 -9.06 24.57 -7.94
CA GLU A 169 -9.64 24.94 -6.64
C GLU A 169 -9.09 24.05 -5.51
N SER A 170 -8.76 24.67 -4.38
CA SER A 170 -8.46 24.03 -3.10
C SER A 170 -9.28 24.67 -1.98
N MET A 171 -9.20 24.14 -0.76
CA MET A 171 -9.96 24.69 0.38
C MET A 171 -9.06 25.36 1.44
N GLU A 172 -7.74 25.19 1.36
CA GLU A 172 -6.78 25.62 2.38
C GLU A 172 -5.76 26.67 1.88
N GLY A 173 -5.46 26.68 0.59
CA GLY A 173 -4.20 27.20 0.05
C GLY A 173 -3.83 28.65 0.38
N ALA A 174 -4.72 29.59 0.07
CA ALA A 174 -4.51 31.01 0.35
C ALA A 174 -4.46 31.29 1.87
N ALA A 175 -5.18 30.53 2.70
CA ALA A 175 -5.07 30.65 4.16
C ALA A 175 -3.74 30.13 4.69
N PHE A 176 -3.21 29.07 4.10
CA PHE A 176 -1.87 28.59 4.39
C PHE A 176 -0.81 29.64 4.06
N PHE A 177 -0.84 30.23 2.85
CA PHE A 177 0.10 31.29 2.48
C PHE A 177 -0.05 32.54 3.35
N TYR A 178 -1.29 32.97 3.63
CA TYR A 178 -1.55 34.09 4.54
C TYR A 178 -0.90 33.85 5.90
N ALA A 179 -1.11 32.67 6.49
CA ALA A 179 -0.52 32.32 7.78
C ALA A 179 1.01 32.33 7.71
N CYS A 180 1.63 31.66 6.74
CA CYS A 180 3.10 31.65 6.60
C CYS A 180 3.68 33.06 6.47
N LYS A 181 3.02 33.93 5.69
CA LYS A 181 3.41 35.33 5.53
C LYS A 181 3.33 36.14 6.84
N GLN A 182 2.33 35.91 7.69
CA GLN A 182 2.24 36.58 8.99
C GLN A 182 3.38 36.21 9.94
N PHE A 183 3.97 35.03 9.76
CA PHE A 183 5.07 34.51 10.59
C PHE A 183 6.44 34.55 9.88
N ASP A 184 6.54 35.18 8.70
CA ASP A 184 7.77 35.30 7.90
C ASP A 184 8.43 33.93 7.58
N ILE A 185 7.60 32.93 7.24
CA ILE A 185 8.04 31.56 6.93
C ILE A 185 7.99 31.35 5.42
N GLN A 186 9.09 30.88 4.81
CA GLN A 186 9.10 30.50 3.40
C GLN A 186 8.06 29.41 3.15
N SER A 187 7.33 29.51 2.04
CA SER A 187 6.18 28.66 1.81
C SER A 187 6.17 28.04 0.42
N LEU A 188 5.75 26.77 0.36
CA LEU A 188 5.56 25.98 -0.86
C LEU A 188 4.19 25.29 -0.78
N GLN A 189 3.49 25.21 -1.91
CA GLN A 189 2.20 24.52 -1.99
C GLN A 189 2.20 23.55 -3.17
N ILE A 190 1.78 22.31 -2.90
CA ILE A 190 1.69 21.24 -3.89
C ILE A 190 0.28 20.68 -3.89
N ARG A 191 -0.26 20.41 -5.09
CA ARG A 191 -1.58 19.83 -5.29
C ARG A 191 -1.56 18.63 -6.23
N ALA A 192 -2.35 17.62 -5.88
CA ALA A 192 -2.70 16.52 -6.78
C ALA A 192 -4.15 16.66 -7.27
N VAL A 193 -4.40 16.55 -8.57
CA VAL A 193 -5.76 16.74 -9.10
C VAL A 193 -6.64 15.52 -8.84
N SER A 194 -7.70 15.65 -8.04
CA SER A 194 -8.62 14.56 -7.70
C SER A 194 -9.84 14.47 -8.60
N ASN A 195 -10.26 15.58 -9.20
CA ASN A 195 -11.45 15.67 -10.04
C ASN A 195 -11.41 16.91 -10.93
N TYR A 196 -12.26 16.93 -11.96
CA TYR A 196 -12.60 18.17 -12.65
C TYR A 196 -13.69 18.92 -11.88
N VAL A 197 -13.67 20.24 -11.96
CA VAL A 197 -14.75 21.11 -11.48
C VAL A 197 -15.89 21.06 -12.50
N GLU A 198 -16.98 20.46 -12.09
CA GLU A 198 -18.17 20.26 -12.93
C GLU A 198 -19.42 20.15 -12.05
N LYS A 199 -20.59 20.07 -12.68
CA LYS A 199 -21.83 19.76 -11.97
C LYS A 199 -21.63 18.48 -11.16
N ARG A 200 -21.94 18.53 -9.86
CA ARG A 200 -21.54 17.52 -8.87
C ARG A 200 -21.71 16.08 -9.39
N ASN A 201 -20.58 15.41 -9.62
CA ASN A 201 -20.52 14.04 -10.12
C ASN A 201 -19.43 13.24 -9.40
N ARG A 202 -19.80 12.54 -8.32
CA ARG A 202 -18.85 11.78 -7.49
C ARG A 202 -18.30 10.52 -8.19
N GLY A 203 -18.96 10.04 -9.24
CA GLY A 203 -18.55 8.81 -9.96
C GLY A 203 -17.24 8.97 -10.76
N ASN A 204 -16.88 10.20 -11.11
CA ASN A 204 -15.66 10.51 -11.88
C ASN A 204 -14.44 10.84 -11.03
N TRP A 205 -14.59 10.90 -9.70
CA TRP A 205 -13.53 11.33 -8.80
C TRP A 205 -12.44 10.26 -8.67
N LYS A 206 -11.19 10.68 -8.71
CA LYS A 206 -10.00 9.84 -8.57
C LYS A 206 -9.21 10.20 -7.31
N ILE A 207 -9.93 10.37 -6.19
CA ILE A 207 -9.34 10.74 -4.89
C ILE A 207 -8.20 9.79 -4.49
N GLY A 208 -8.42 8.47 -4.59
CA GLY A 208 -7.39 7.49 -4.23
C GLY A 208 -6.11 7.60 -5.07
N LEU A 209 -6.24 7.93 -6.36
CA LEU A 209 -5.08 8.17 -7.24
C LEU A 209 -4.34 9.45 -6.85
N ALA A 210 -5.07 10.55 -6.63
CA ALA A 210 -4.49 11.82 -6.25
C ALA A 210 -3.76 11.74 -4.90
N ILE A 211 -4.38 11.10 -3.90
CA ILE A 211 -3.76 10.87 -2.59
C ILE A 211 -2.51 10.00 -2.71
N LYS A 212 -2.56 8.92 -3.49
CA LYS A 212 -1.39 8.06 -3.73
C LYS A 212 -0.23 8.86 -4.32
N ASN A 213 -0.47 9.60 -5.40
CA ASN A 213 0.57 10.37 -6.07
C ASN A 213 1.13 11.50 -5.18
N LEU A 214 0.27 12.17 -4.41
CA LEU A 214 0.67 13.19 -3.44
C LEU A 214 1.61 12.63 -2.38
N ASN A 215 1.28 11.47 -1.82
CA ASN A 215 2.10 10.81 -0.81
C ASN A 215 3.45 10.35 -1.37
N THR A 216 3.45 9.73 -2.57
CA THR A 216 4.69 9.35 -3.26
C THR A 216 5.60 10.56 -3.47
N PHE A 217 5.06 11.66 -4.01
CA PHE A 217 5.79 12.91 -4.18
C PHE A 217 6.36 13.42 -2.85
N ALA A 218 5.56 13.44 -1.78
CA ALA A 218 5.96 14.00 -0.50
C ALA A 218 7.14 13.24 0.12
N VAL A 219 7.10 11.91 0.09
CA VAL A 219 8.18 11.03 0.57
C VAL A 219 9.45 11.28 -0.25
N GLU A 220 9.35 11.29 -1.57
CA GLU A 220 10.49 11.53 -2.46
C GLU A 220 11.11 12.92 -2.23
N TYR A 221 10.28 13.95 -2.15
CA TYR A 221 10.70 15.32 -1.95
C TYR A 221 11.48 15.51 -0.64
N LEU A 222 10.94 15.03 0.48
CA LEU A 222 11.61 15.14 1.78
C LEU A 222 12.89 14.30 1.83
N ASN A 223 12.93 13.15 1.18
CA ASN A 223 14.14 12.35 1.06
C ASN A 223 15.23 13.06 0.22
N LEU A 224 14.87 13.73 -0.87
CA LEU A 224 15.79 14.54 -1.67
C LEU A 224 16.34 15.72 -0.86
N MET A 225 15.47 16.41 -0.12
CA MET A 225 15.85 17.50 0.79
C MET A 225 16.88 17.07 1.84
N LEU A 226 16.76 15.85 2.36
CA LEU A 226 17.73 15.27 3.30
C LEU A 226 19.08 14.98 2.64
N ARG A 227 19.09 14.57 1.37
CA ARG A 227 20.31 14.23 0.61
C ARG A 227 21.06 15.47 0.11
N GLY A 228 20.35 16.51 -0.33
CA GLY A 228 20.92 17.71 -0.97
C GLY A 228 21.83 18.57 -0.09
N LYS A 229 21.76 18.46 1.24
CA LYS A 229 22.58 19.28 2.17
C LYS A 229 23.89 18.64 2.64
N GLN A 230 24.22 17.41 2.24
CA GLN A 230 25.47 16.75 2.67
C GLN A 230 26.73 17.14 1.88
N ARG A 231 26.65 17.99 0.86
CA ARG A 231 27.84 18.51 0.15
C ARG A 231 27.82 20.03 0.06
N THR A 232 28.46 20.72 1.00
CA THR A 232 28.86 22.12 0.77
C THR A 232 30.13 22.47 1.55
N LYS A 233 31.27 22.13 0.93
CA LYS A 233 32.56 22.85 0.86
C LYS A 233 33.68 21.82 0.68
N ILE A 234 34.08 21.60 -0.57
CA ILE A 234 35.44 21.15 -0.86
C ILE A 234 36.06 22.23 -1.74
N THR A 235 36.90 23.06 -1.12
CA THR A 235 37.90 23.84 -1.82
C THR A 235 38.87 22.87 -2.48
N THR A 236 39.18 23.11 -3.75
CA THR A 236 40.11 22.34 -4.57
C THR A 236 41.43 22.08 -3.86
N VAL A 237 41.64 20.83 -3.42
CA VAL A 237 42.97 20.25 -3.25
C VAL A 237 42.90 18.81 -3.75
N THR A 238 43.64 18.54 -4.82
CA THR A 238 43.89 17.21 -5.37
C THR A 238 44.63 16.37 -4.33
N ILE A 239 43.91 15.48 -3.67
CA ILE A 239 44.47 14.31 -3.00
C ILE A 239 43.51 13.17 -3.34
N ASP A 240 43.98 12.17 -4.07
CA ASP A 240 43.20 10.96 -4.34
C ASP A 240 42.79 10.32 -3.00
N PRO A 241 41.48 10.22 -2.69
CA PRO A 241 41.04 9.55 -1.49
C PRO A 241 41.03 8.03 -1.73
N PRO A 242 41.34 7.22 -0.71
CA PRO A 242 41.16 5.78 -0.79
C PRO A 242 39.66 5.51 -0.99
N ILE A 243 39.36 4.69 -2.01
CA ILE A 243 38.01 4.25 -2.34
C ILE A 243 37.46 3.47 -1.14
N PHE A 244 36.56 4.10 -0.38
CA PHE A 244 35.59 3.40 0.46
C PHE A 244 34.24 3.52 -0.25
N GLU A 245 33.86 2.47 -0.97
CA GLU A 245 32.49 2.29 -1.45
C GLU A 245 31.56 2.16 -0.24
N MET A 246 30.70 3.15 -0.03
CA MET A 246 29.50 2.96 0.78
C MET A 246 28.36 2.57 -0.17
N PRO A 247 27.74 1.40 -0.01
CA PRO A 247 26.72 0.93 -0.94
C PRO A 247 25.50 1.85 -0.88
N VAL A 248 25.06 2.29 -2.05
CA VAL A 248 23.73 2.84 -2.26
C VAL A 248 22.73 1.79 -1.77
N MET A 249 21.94 2.07 -0.74
CA MET A 249 20.89 1.14 -0.30
C MET A 249 19.77 1.16 -1.32
N THR A 250 19.83 0.23 -2.28
CA THR A 250 18.74 -0.08 -3.19
C THR A 250 17.63 -0.73 -2.36
N LYS A 251 16.43 -0.13 -2.32
CA LYS A 251 15.25 -0.77 -1.70
C LYS A 251 14.95 -2.07 -2.45
N LEU A 252 14.68 -3.15 -1.72
CA LEU A 252 14.27 -4.43 -2.30
C LEU A 252 12.75 -4.45 -2.49
N THR A 253 12.28 -4.90 -3.65
CA THR A 253 10.85 -5.03 -3.91
C THR A 253 10.28 -6.26 -3.19
N LEU A 254 9.21 -6.08 -2.40
CA LEU A 254 8.58 -7.11 -1.57
C LEU A 254 7.08 -7.20 -1.88
N GLY A 255 6.62 -8.33 -2.41
CA GLY A 255 5.20 -8.59 -2.64
C GLY A 255 4.57 -9.55 -1.63
N PHE A 256 3.43 -9.19 -1.03
CA PHE A 256 2.60 -10.11 -0.23
C PHE A 256 1.14 -9.71 -0.26
N SER A 257 0.24 -10.63 0.13
CA SER A 257 -1.21 -10.36 0.07
C SER A 257 -1.71 -9.55 1.26
N PRO A 258 -2.76 -8.74 1.10
CA PRO A 258 -3.32 -7.92 2.19
C PRO A 258 -4.03 -8.75 3.30
N CYS A 259 -3.97 -10.08 3.24
CA CYS A 259 -4.61 -10.97 4.20
C CYS A 259 -4.01 -10.82 5.62
N PRO A 260 -4.79 -11.10 6.67
CA PRO A 260 -4.34 -10.92 8.05
C PRO A 260 -3.06 -11.67 8.41
N ASN A 261 -2.86 -12.89 7.91
CA ASN A 261 -1.65 -13.68 8.19
C ASN A 261 -0.38 -13.03 7.64
N ASP A 262 -0.44 -12.42 6.46
CA ASP A 262 0.73 -11.84 5.81
C ASP A 262 1.04 -10.45 6.37
N THR A 263 0.01 -9.62 6.53
CA THR A 263 0.16 -8.33 7.22
C THR A 263 0.69 -8.53 8.64
N PHE A 264 0.26 -9.58 9.36
CA PHE A 264 0.82 -9.94 10.66
C PHE A 264 2.30 -10.34 10.60
N ILE A 265 2.70 -11.18 9.64
CA ILE A 265 4.10 -11.62 9.47
C ILE A 265 5.03 -10.47 9.09
N PHE A 266 4.58 -9.57 8.20
CA PHE A 266 5.42 -8.52 7.61
C PHE A 266 5.36 -7.19 8.36
N ASP A 267 4.41 -6.97 9.26
CA ASP A 267 4.23 -5.72 10.01
C ASP A 267 5.53 -5.21 10.64
N ALA A 268 6.23 -6.06 11.38
CA ALA A 268 7.45 -5.65 12.07
C ALA A 268 8.61 -5.37 11.10
N LEU A 269 8.68 -6.12 9.99
CA LEU A 269 9.69 -5.97 8.96
C LEU A 269 9.54 -4.62 8.23
N ILE A 270 8.35 -4.32 7.72
CA ILE A 270 8.12 -3.16 6.85
C ILE A 270 7.98 -1.86 7.65
N HIS A 271 7.51 -1.95 8.90
CA HIS A 271 7.41 -0.79 9.78
C HIS A 271 8.65 -0.64 10.67
N HIS A 272 9.75 -1.33 10.38
CA HIS A 272 11.03 -1.28 11.12
C HIS A 272 10.90 -1.45 12.66
N LYS A 273 9.98 -2.31 13.11
CA LYS A 273 9.79 -2.62 14.55
C LYS A 273 10.85 -3.60 15.07
N ILE A 274 11.63 -4.16 14.16
CA ILE A 274 12.81 -4.99 14.39
C ILE A 274 14.03 -4.40 13.67
N ASP A 275 15.24 -4.82 14.04
CA ASP A 275 16.43 -4.54 13.25
C ASP A 275 16.31 -5.27 11.90
N THR A 276 16.45 -4.54 10.79
CA THR A 276 16.38 -5.07 9.42
C THR A 276 17.77 -5.32 8.82
N GLU A 277 18.86 -5.18 9.60
CA GLU A 277 20.25 -5.37 9.14
C GLU A 277 20.61 -4.50 7.91
N GLY A 278 19.99 -3.32 7.84
CA GLY A 278 20.11 -2.36 6.74
C GLY A 278 19.23 -2.67 5.52
N LEU A 279 18.35 -3.67 5.58
CA LEU A 279 17.37 -3.89 4.53
C LEU A 279 16.22 -2.88 4.64
N ASP A 280 15.76 -2.46 3.47
CA ASP A 280 14.60 -1.58 3.30
C ASP A 280 13.81 -2.10 2.09
N PHE A 281 12.48 -1.96 2.15
CA PHE A 281 11.57 -2.64 1.23
C PHE A 281 10.62 -1.65 0.54
N GLU A 282 10.42 -1.84 -0.76
CA GLU A 282 9.29 -1.27 -1.49
C GLU A 282 8.18 -2.33 -1.55
N VAL A 283 7.04 -2.05 -0.92
CA VAL A 283 6.01 -3.07 -0.66
C VAL A 283 4.89 -3.02 -1.69
N PHE A 284 4.54 -4.19 -2.23
CA PHE A 284 3.42 -4.41 -3.14
C PHE A 284 2.36 -5.30 -2.48
N TYR A 285 1.16 -4.76 -2.31
CA TYR A 285 0.00 -5.47 -1.76
C TYR A 285 -0.89 -5.97 -2.89
N ASP A 286 -0.77 -7.25 -3.25
CA ASP A 286 -1.54 -7.83 -4.35
C ASP A 286 -2.19 -9.16 -3.95
N ASP A 287 -3.24 -9.56 -4.68
CA ASP A 287 -3.81 -10.90 -4.52
C ASP A 287 -2.77 -11.99 -4.82
N VAL A 288 -2.92 -13.17 -4.20
CA VAL A 288 -1.98 -14.29 -4.35
C VAL A 288 -1.80 -14.71 -5.81
N GLU A 289 -2.86 -14.73 -6.63
CA GLU A 289 -2.71 -15.10 -8.04
C GLU A 289 -1.96 -14.01 -8.82
N THR A 290 -2.21 -12.74 -8.55
CA THR A 290 -1.42 -11.63 -9.11
C THR A 290 0.05 -11.76 -8.73
N LEU A 291 0.38 -12.07 -7.47
CA LEU A 291 1.75 -12.34 -7.03
C LEU A 291 2.36 -13.56 -7.74
N ASN A 292 1.58 -14.64 -7.93
CA ASN A 292 2.01 -15.79 -8.73
C ASN A 292 2.41 -15.34 -10.14
N GLN A 293 1.59 -14.51 -10.80
CA GLN A 293 1.88 -14.00 -12.14
C GLN A 293 3.11 -13.06 -12.16
N LYS A 294 3.29 -12.20 -11.15
CA LYS A 294 4.49 -11.34 -11.01
C LYS A 294 5.77 -12.19 -10.88
N ALA A 295 5.71 -13.27 -10.10
CA ALA A 295 6.83 -14.21 -9.98
C ALA A 295 7.14 -14.92 -11.29
N MET A 296 6.13 -15.31 -12.09
CA MET A 296 6.35 -15.89 -13.43
C MET A 296 7.15 -14.93 -14.33
N ARG A 297 6.96 -13.62 -14.17
CA ARG A 297 7.69 -12.57 -14.89
C ARG A 297 9.02 -12.16 -14.24
N GLY A 298 9.28 -12.58 -12.99
CA GLY A 298 10.51 -12.27 -12.26
C GLY A 298 10.59 -10.81 -11.79
N GLU A 299 9.43 -10.17 -11.54
CA GLU A 299 9.34 -8.72 -11.30
C GLU A 299 9.77 -8.27 -9.91
N LEU A 300 9.73 -9.17 -8.92
CA LEU A 300 9.95 -8.84 -7.52
C LEU A 300 11.22 -9.50 -6.99
N ASP A 301 11.95 -8.81 -6.11
CA ASP A 301 13.11 -9.33 -5.41
C ASP A 301 12.67 -10.38 -4.39
N ILE A 302 11.56 -10.13 -3.71
CA ILE A 302 10.98 -11.00 -2.69
C ILE A 302 9.48 -11.06 -2.91
N THR A 303 8.89 -12.26 -2.84
CA THR A 303 7.44 -12.37 -2.94
C THR A 303 6.89 -13.55 -2.16
N LYS A 304 5.70 -13.37 -1.58
CA LYS A 304 4.83 -14.47 -1.22
C LYS A 304 4.39 -15.18 -2.49
N LEU A 305 4.39 -16.50 -2.47
CA LEU A 305 4.08 -17.32 -3.62
C LEU A 305 3.33 -18.58 -3.22
N SER A 306 2.35 -19.01 -4.02
CA SER A 306 1.78 -20.34 -3.87
C SER A 306 2.84 -21.41 -4.14
N TYR A 307 2.90 -22.47 -3.33
CA TYR A 307 3.82 -23.58 -3.60
C TYR A 307 3.61 -24.19 -4.99
N HIS A 308 2.36 -24.27 -5.48
CA HIS A 308 2.10 -24.71 -6.85
C HIS A 308 2.74 -23.78 -7.90
N ALA A 309 2.63 -22.46 -7.75
CA ALA A 309 3.29 -21.49 -8.64
C ALA A 309 4.82 -21.58 -8.56
N PHE A 310 5.39 -21.84 -7.38
CA PHE A 310 6.83 -21.98 -7.19
C PHE A 310 7.46 -23.06 -8.09
N ALA A 311 6.75 -24.17 -8.33
CA ALA A 311 7.24 -25.22 -9.23
C ALA A 311 7.58 -24.72 -10.64
N TYR A 312 6.96 -23.64 -11.11
CA TYR A 312 7.17 -23.06 -12.43
C TYR A 312 8.24 -21.96 -12.46
N VAL A 313 8.71 -21.52 -11.29
CA VAL A 313 9.67 -20.41 -11.16
C VAL A 313 10.85 -20.75 -10.24
N ALA A 314 11.04 -22.04 -9.93
CA ALA A 314 12.11 -22.54 -9.07
C ALA A 314 13.51 -22.25 -9.64
N ASP A 315 13.61 -21.98 -10.94
CA ASP A 315 14.82 -21.51 -11.65
C ASP A 315 15.11 -20.02 -11.40
N LYS A 316 14.09 -19.21 -11.10
CA LYS A 316 14.19 -17.76 -10.85
C LYS A 316 14.26 -17.41 -9.37
N TYR A 317 13.62 -18.22 -8.53
CA TYR A 317 13.44 -17.95 -7.12
C TYR A 317 13.93 -19.10 -6.25
N VAL A 318 14.41 -18.77 -5.05
CA VAL A 318 14.75 -19.71 -3.99
C VAL A 318 13.78 -19.54 -2.83
N LEU A 319 13.38 -20.64 -2.20
CA LEU A 319 12.48 -20.64 -1.06
C LEU A 319 13.22 -20.29 0.24
N LEU A 320 12.67 -19.33 0.98
CA LEU A 320 13.14 -18.98 2.31
C LEU A 320 12.60 -19.97 3.36
N ASP A 321 13.33 -20.12 4.46
CA ASP A 321 12.92 -20.98 5.57
C ASP A 321 11.87 -20.30 6.46
N SER A 322 11.74 -18.97 6.40
CA SER A 322 10.76 -18.19 7.16
C SER A 322 9.62 -17.63 6.31
N GLY A 323 8.50 -17.32 6.97
CA GLY A 323 7.29 -16.71 6.39
C GLY A 323 6.32 -17.67 5.71
N SER A 324 6.55 -18.99 5.76
CA SER A 324 5.66 -19.95 5.12
C SER A 324 4.32 -20.10 5.83
N ALA A 325 3.25 -20.21 5.05
CA ALA A 325 1.94 -20.68 5.46
C ALA A 325 1.84 -22.18 5.17
N LEU A 326 2.05 -22.99 6.21
CA LEU A 326 2.07 -24.45 6.17
C LEU A 326 1.46 -24.98 7.47
N GLY A 327 0.72 -26.09 7.45
CA GLY A 327 0.15 -26.63 8.68
C GLY A 327 -0.81 -27.78 8.50
N PHE A 328 -1.39 -28.22 9.61
CA PHE A 328 -2.52 -29.15 9.65
C PHE A 328 -3.82 -28.36 9.85
N GLY A 329 -4.91 -28.80 9.24
CA GLY A 329 -6.20 -28.12 9.25
C GLY A 329 -6.23 -26.81 8.47
N VAL A 330 -5.15 -26.42 7.78
CA VAL A 330 -5.05 -25.13 7.07
C VAL A 330 -5.60 -25.17 5.64
N GLY A 331 -6.02 -26.33 5.15
CA GLY A 331 -6.34 -26.50 3.74
C GLY A 331 -7.57 -25.75 3.22
N PRO A 332 -7.65 -25.58 1.90
CA PRO A 332 -8.78 -24.97 1.22
C PRO A 332 -10.01 -25.88 1.23
N MET A 333 -11.19 -25.30 1.02
CA MET A 333 -12.45 -26.06 1.07
C MET A 333 -13.27 -25.87 -0.20
N LEU A 334 -13.97 -26.93 -0.60
CA LEU A 334 -15.03 -26.84 -1.59
C LEU A 334 -16.37 -26.59 -0.90
N ILE A 335 -17.10 -25.59 -1.37
CA ILE A 335 -18.41 -25.20 -0.87
C ILE A 335 -19.47 -25.19 -1.97
N CYS A 336 -20.73 -25.30 -1.57
CA CYS A 336 -21.88 -25.23 -2.46
C CYS A 336 -23.11 -24.65 -1.77
N LYS A 337 -24.11 -24.28 -2.59
CA LYS A 337 -25.47 -23.96 -2.14
C LYS A 337 -26.34 -25.22 -2.00
N ASP A 338 -26.17 -26.17 -2.92
CA ASP A 338 -26.98 -27.38 -3.05
C ASP A 338 -26.58 -28.50 -2.07
N ASP A 339 -27.08 -29.72 -2.31
CA ASP A 339 -26.76 -30.92 -1.54
C ASP A 339 -25.30 -31.38 -1.78
N PRO A 340 -24.42 -31.30 -0.75
CA PRO A 340 -23.03 -31.70 -0.88
C PRO A 340 -22.83 -33.16 -1.31
N GLY A 341 -23.75 -34.07 -0.94
CA GLY A 341 -23.67 -35.50 -1.24
C GLY A 341 -23.81 -35.81 -2.73
N LYS A 342 -24.65 -35.05 -3.44
CA LYS A 342 -24.80 -35.16 -4.90
C LYS A 342 -23.58 -34.60 -5.62
N LEU A 343 -23.10 -33.43 -5.19
CA LEU A 343 -21.97 -32.75 -5.82
C LEU A 343 -20.66 -33.52 -5.65
N ILE A 344 -20.39 -34.09 -4.47
CA ILE A 344 -19.19 -34.90 -4.27
C ILE A 344 -19.20 -36.17 -5.13
N SER A 345 -20.38 -36.76 -5.37
CA SER A 345 -20.52 -37.91 -6.26
C SER A 345 -20.22 -37.54 -7.71
N ASN A 346 -20.63 -36.34 -8.14
CA ASN A 346 -20.31 -35.80 -9.46
C ASN A 346 -18.81 -35.46 -9.61
N LEU A 347 -18.19 -34.82 -8.61
CA LEU A 347 -16.75 -34.51 -8.60
C LEU A 347 -15.87 -35.77 -8.69
N LYS A 348 -16.33 -36.90 -8.13
CA LYS A 348 -15.64 -38.19 -8.21
C LYS A 348 -15.92 -38.97 -9.51
N SER A 349 -16.85 -38.51 -10.34
CA SER A 349 -17.20 -39.22 -11.57
C SER A 349 -16.10 -39.10 -12.65
N GLN A 350 -16.17 -39.96 -13.67
CA GLN A 350 -15.24 -39.90 -14.80
C GLN A 350 -15.43 -38.65 -15.67
N ILE A 351 -16.64 -38.06 -15.66
CA ILE A 351 -16.99 -36.85 -16.39
C ILE A 351 -17.71 -35.93 -15.42
N SER A 352 -16.97 -34.98 -14.82
CA SER A 352 -17.60 -33.94 -14.01
C SER A 352 -17.98 -32.77 -14.90
N ASN A 353 -19.28 -32.45 -14.91
CA ASN A 353 -19.82 -31.30 -15.65
C ASN A 353 -19.95 -30.04 -14.78
N LEU A 354 -19.56 -30.13 -13.50
CA LEU A 354 -19.69 -29.02 -12.56
C LEU A 354 -18.75 -27.89 -12.93
N LYS A 355 -19.27 -26.67 -12.92
CA LYS A 355 -18.52 -25.44 -13.08
C LYS A 355 -17.98 -25.00 -11.73
N ILE A 356 -16.66 -24.93 -11.59
CA ILE A 356 -15.98 -24.68 -10.32
C ILE A 356 -15.32 -23.31 -10.31
N GLY A 357 -15.73 -22.42 -9.40
CA GLY A 357 -15.02 -21.17 -9.15
C GLY A 357 -13.72 -21.42 -8.39
N ILE A 358 -12.58 -20.99 -8.94
CA ILE A 358 -11.26 -21.13 -8.33
C ILE A 358 -10.60 -19.77 -8.11
N PRO A 359 -9.78 -19.59 -7.05
CA PRO A 359 -9.19 -18.29 -6.70
C PRO A 359 -7.97 -17.93 -7.56
N GLY A 360 -7.60 -18.78 -8.51
CA GLY A 360 -6.47 -18.57 -9.41
C GLY A 360 -5.87 -19.89 -9.88
N LYS A 361 -5.40 -19.91 -11.13
CA LYS A 361 -4.85 -21.10 -11.77
C LYS A 361 -3.63 -21.67 -11.05
N TYR A 362 -2.71 -20.82 -10.59
CA TYR A 362 -1.44 -21.25 -10.00
C TYR A 362 -1.48 -21.34 -8.46
N THR A 363 -2.65 -21.17 -7.86
CA THR A 363 -2.83 -21.38 -6.42
C THR A 363 -2.60 -22.83 -6.02
N THR A 364 -2.06 -23.04 -4.81
CA THR A 364 -1.94 -24.40 -4.24
C THR A 364 -3.31 -25.01 -3.96
N ALA A 365 -4.34 -24.17 -3.76
CA ALA A 365 -5.71 -24.64 -3.63
C ALA A 365 -6.22 -25.31 -4.90
N ASN A 366 -6.01 -24.69 -6.07
CA ASN A 366 -6.40 -25.28 -7.34
C ASN A 366 -5.62 -26.57 -7.63
N PHE A 367 -4.35 -26.62 -7.20
CA PHE A 367 -3.54 -27.84 -7.26
C PHE A 367 -4.15 -28.97 -6.43
N LEU A 368 -4.48 -28.74 -5.15
CA LEU A 368 -5.10 -29.74 -4.28
C LEU A 368 -6.47 -30.21 -4.82
N LEU A 369 -7.25 -29.30 -5.41
CA LEU A 369 -8.49 -29.64 -6.12
C LEU A 369 -8.21 -30.63 -7.27
N GLY A 370 -7.22 -30.35 -8.13
CA GLY A 370 -6.84 -31.25 -9.22
C GLY A 370 -6.31 -32.60 -8.73
N LEU A 371 -5.65 -32.62 -7.57
CA LEU A 371 -5.14 -33.84 -6.94
C LEU A 371 -6.25 -34.75 -6.42
N ALA A 372 -7.26 -34.16 -5.77
CA ALA A 372 -8.42 -34.86 -5.22
C ALA A 372 -9.43 -35.26 -6.31
N PHE A 373 -9.60 -34.42 -7.33
CA PHE A 373 -10.58 -34.59 -8.40
C PHE A 373 -9.97 -34.29 -9.78
N PRO A 374 -9.15 -35.20 -10.35
CA PRO A 374 -8.44 -34.95 -11.62
C PRO A 374 -9.36 -34.66 -12.82
N ASN A 375 -10.59 -35.19 -12.81
CA ASN A 375 -11.56 -35.00 -13.90
C ASN A 375 -12.37 -33.70 -13.76
N ALA A 376 -12.21 -32.95 -12.67
CA ALA A 376 -12.92 -31.69 -12.42
C ALA A 376 -12.23 -30.53 -13.16
N THR A 377 -12.37 -30.52 -14.49
CA THR A 377 -11.61 -29.63 -15.40
C THR A 377 -12.33 -28.34 -15.77
N ASN A 378 -13.66 -28.26 -15.59
CA ASN A 378 -14.47 -27.07 -15.88
C ASN A 378 -14.32 -26.01 -14.76
N LYS A 379 -13.19 -25.31 -14.78
CA LYS A 379 -12.79 -24.32 -13.77
C LYS A 379 -12.91 -22.90 -14.31
N VAL A 380 -13.37 -21.97 -13.47
CA VAL A 380 -13.45 -20.54 -13.78
C VAL A 380 -12.68 -19.76 -12.73
N GLU A 381 -11.68 -19.00 -13.18
CA GLU A 381 -10.89 -18.12 -12.32
C GLU A 381 -11.73 -16.92 -11.89
N LEU A 382 -11.78 -16.70 -10.57
CA LEU A 382 -12.46 -15.58 -9.92
C LEU A 382 -11.53 -15.01 -8.86
N VAL A 383 -11.70 -13.74 -8.52
CA VAL A 383 -11.07 -13.18 -7.31
C VAL A 383 -11.64 -13.93 -6.11
N PHE A 384 -10.81 -14.31 -5.14
CA PHE A 384 -11.23 -15.17 -4.03
C PHE A 384 -12.48 -14.65 -3.29
N SER A 385 -12.60 -13.33 -3.15
CA SER A 385 -13.71 -12.65 -2.48
C SER A 385 -15.04 -12.76 -3.23
N ASP A 386 -15.03 -13.05 -4.54
CA ASP A 386 -16.22 -13.21 -5.38
C ASP A 386 -16.74 -14.66 -5.43
N ILE A 387 -15.96 -15.63 -4.93
CA ILE A 387 -16.29 -17.06 -5.10
C ILE A 387 -17.59 -17.45 -4.37
N GLU A 388 -17.79 -16.99 -3.15
CA GLU A 388 -19.02 -17.30 -2.39
C GLU A 388 -20.27 -16.74 -3.07
N ASP A 389 -20.18 -15.50 -3.55
CA ASP A 389 -21.30 -14.82 -4.20
C ASP A 389 -21.59 -15.47 -5.56
N ALA A 390 -20.55 -15.90 -6.28
CA ALA A 390 -20.69 -16.68 -7.52
C ALA A 390 -21.44 -18.01 -7.31
N VAL A 391 -21.22 -18.68 -6.17
CA VAL A 391 -21.95 -19.90 -5.80
C VAL A 391 -23.41 -19.57 -5.45
N LEU A 392 -23.64 -18.50 -4.68
CA LEU A 392 -24.99 -18.09 -4.26
C LEU A 392 -25.87 -17.70 -5.46
N GLU A 393 -25.28 -17.00 -6.42
CA GLU A 393 -25.92 -16.51 -7.65
C GLU A 393 -26.05 -17.60 -8.73
N GLY A 394 -25.45 -18.77 -8.54
CA GLY A 394 -25.45 -19.86 -9.52
C GLY A 394 -24.58 -19.58 -10.75
N ARG A 395 -23.62 -18.65 -10.65
CA ARG A 395 -22.60 -18.45 -11.70
C ARG A 395 -21.64 -19.63 -11.80
N VAL A 396 -21.43 -20.33 -10.68
CA VAL A 396 -20.68 -21.59 -10.56
C VAL A 396 -21.45 -22.55 -9.63
N ASP A 397 -21.25 -23.86 -9.81
CA ASP A 397 -21.92 -24.89 -9.00
C ASP A 397 -21.18 -25.14 -7.67
N VAL A 398 -19.85 -25.00 -7.70
CA VAL A 398 -18.95 -25.26 -6.57
C VAL A 398 -17.94 -24.12 -6.47
N GLY A 399 -17.68 -23.65 -5.26
CA GLY A 399 -16.64 -22.67 -4.97
C GLY A 399 -15.47 -23.31 -4.26
N LEU A 400 -14.25 -23.05 -4.72
CA LEU A 400 -13.02 -23.36 -4.00
C LEU A 400 -12.59 -22.13 -3.19
N ILE A 401 -12.85 -22.16 -1.89
CA ILE A 401 -12.53 -21.04 -1.00
C ILE A 401 -11.19 -21.21 -0.30
N ILE A 402 -10.56 -20.07 -0.04
CA ILE A 402 -9.29 -19.90 0.68
C ILE A 402 -9.48 -18.81 1.74
N HIS A 403 -8.41 -18.50 2.49
CA HIS A 403 -8.36 -17.41 3.46
C HIS A 403 -9.46 -17.47 4.53
N GLU A 404 -10.05 -16.32 4.89
CA GLU A 404 -11.03 -16.14 5.96
C GLU A 404 -12.40 -16.76 5.64
N ASN A 405 -12.73 -16.95 4.36
CA ASN A 405 -14.02 -17.50 3.92
C ASN A 405 -14.32 -18.87 4.55
N ARG A 406 -13.28 -19.59 4.97
CA ARG A 406 -13.43 -20.87 5.68
C ARG A 406 -14.18 -20.77 7.01
N PHE A 407 -14.23 -19.58 7.61
CA PHE A 407 -14.90 -19.33 8.88
C PHE A 407 -16.31 -18.74 8.69
N THR A 408 -16.58 -18.13 7.54
CA THR A 408 -17.78 -17.31 7.30
C THR A 408 -18.75 -17.91 6.28
N TYR A 409 -18.35 -18.91 5.48
CA TYR A 409 -19.21 -19.45 4.42
C TYR A 409 -20.55 -19.99 4.94
N GLN A 410 -20.58 -20.54 6.17
CA GLN A 410 -21.81 -21.04 6.78
C GLN A 410 -22.82 -19.92 7.06
N ASP A 411 -22.35 -18.72 7.37
CA ASP A 411 -23.21 -17.56 7.69
C ASP A 411 -23.99 -17.10 6.45
N LYS A 412 -23.43 -17.35 5.26
CA LYS A 412 -24.10 -17.16 3.97
C LYS A 412 -25.02 -18.32 3.56
N GLY A 413 -25.17 -19.34 4.41
CA GLY A 413 -25.97 -20.54 4.13
C GLY A 413 -25.31 -21.53 3.17
N LEU A 414 -24.02 -21.35 2.86
CA LEU A 414 -23.25 -22.28 2.04
C LEU A 414 -22.83 -23.50 2.87
N LYS A 415 -22.65 -24.63 2.20
CA LYS A 415 -22.34 -25.92 2.80
C LYS A 415 -20.99 -26.42 2.31
N LYS A 416 -20.23 -27.05 3.20
CA LYS A 416 -18.96 -27.69 2.85
C LYS A 416 -19.21 -29.02 2.14
N ILE A 417 -18.57 -29.20 1.00
CA ILE A 417 -18.47 -30.48 0.29
C ILE A 417 -17.33 -31.30 0.87
N ILE A 418 -16.13 -30.72 0.89
CA ILE A 418 -14.91 -31.40 1.35
C ILE A 418 -13.89 -30.35 1.78
N ASP A 419 -13.10 -30.70 2.80
CA ASP A 419 -11.89 -30.00 3.17
C ASP A 419 -10.72 -30.67 2.46
N LEU A 420 -10.08 -29.95 1.53
CA LEU A 420 -8.98 -30.51 0.74
C LEU A 420 -7.70 -30.66 1.56
N GLY A 421 -7.60 -29.95 2.69
CA GLY A 421 -6.53 -30.16 3.65
C GLY A 421 -6.68 -31.48 4.40
N ASP A 422 -7.84 -31.71 4.98
CA ASP A 422 -8.18 -32.99 5.63
C ASP A 422 -8.01 -34.18 4.65
N TYR A 423 -8.41 -34.00 3.38
CA TYR A 423 -8.15 -34.98 2.34
C TYR A 423 -6.66 -35.27 2.16
N TRP A 424 -5.81 -34.23 2.02
CA TRP A 424 -4.37 -34.38 1.87
C TRP A 424 -3.72 -35.04 3.09
N GLU A 425 -4.07 -34.59 4.30
CA GLU A 425 -3.52 -35.09 5.56
C GLU A 425 -3.83 -36.57 5.76
N LYS A 426 -5.06 -37.01 5.45
CA LYS A 426 -5.43 -38.43 5.51
C LYS A 426 -4.67 -39.30 4.51
N GLN A 427 -4.32 -38.75 3.35
CA GLN A 427 -3.58 -39.48 2.32
C GLN A 427 -2.08 -39.56 2.61
N THR A 428 -1.51 -38.52 3.21
CA THR A 428 -0.05 -38.34 3.29
C THR A 428 0.51 -38.37 4.72
N GLY A 429 -0.32 -38.14 5.72
CA GLY A 429 0.11 -37.93 7.11
C GLY A 429 0.95 -36.67 7.32
N CYS A 430 1.02 -35.77 6.33
CA CYS A 430 1.89 -34.59 6.34
C CYS A 430 1.09 -33.29 6.33
N ALA A 431 1.68 -32.24 6.91
CA ALA A 431 1.17 -30.88 6.81
C ALA A 431 1.09 -30.40 5.35
N ILE A 432 0.23 -29.42 5.09
CA ILE A 432 -0.04 -28.90 3.75
C ILE A 432 0.75 -27.61 3.53
N PRO A 433 1.68 -27.56 2.57
CA PRO A 433 2.29 -26.32 2.13
C PRO A 433 1.27 -25.51 1.30
N LEU A 434 0.95 -24.28 1.70
CA LEU A 434 0.02 -23.42 0.94
C LEU A 434 0.74 -22.31 0.20
N GLY A 435 1.52 -21.51 0.92
CA GLY A 435 2.36 -20.46 0.35
C GLY A 435 3.67 -20.32 1.09
N GLY A 436 4.72 -19.97 0.37
CA GLY A 436 6.06 -19.70 0.89
C GLY A 436 6.52 -18.30 0.51
N ILE A 437 7.56 -17.82 1.20
CA ILE A 437 8.24 -16.59 0.79
C ILE A 437 9.48 -16.99 0.00
N VAL A 438 9.65 -16.36 -1.15
CA VAL A 438 10.76 -16.66 -2.06
C VAL A 438 11.58 -15.41 -2.34
N ALA A 439 12.89 -15.59 -2.49
CA ALA A 439 13.83 -14.53 -2.89
C ALA A 439 14.36 -14.81 -4.30
N ASN A 440 14.52 -13.75 -5.09
CA ASN A 440 15.04 -13.85 -6.45
C ASN A 440 16.49 -14.33 -6.41
N ARG A 441 16.81 -15.35 -7.22
CA ARG A 441 18.16 -15.96 -7.25
C ARG A 441 19.23 -14.99 -7.76
N ASN A 442 18.86 -13.91 -8.43
CA ASN A 442 19.79 -12.85 -8.85
C ASN A 442 20.29 -12.00 -7.67
N LEU A 443 19.63 -12.05 -6.51
CA LEU A 443 20.12 -11.39 -5.30
C LEU A 443 21.40 -12.10 -4.81
N PRO A 444 22.39 -11.37 -4.26
CA PRO A 444 23.53 -12.00 -3.62
C PRO A 444 23.08 -12.96 -2.52
N SER A 445 23.72 -14.11 -2.39
CA SER A 445 23.38 -15.13 -1.37
C SER A 445 23.32 -14.54 0.04
N GLU A 446 24.28 -13.67 0.39
CA GLU A 446 24.27 -12.97 1.68
C GLU A 446 22.99 -12.16 1.92
N ILE A 447 22.46 -11.49 0.87
CA ILE A 447 21.20 -10.75 0.93
C ILE A 447 20.02 -11.70 1.10
N GLN A 448 19.99 -12.82 0.37
CA GLN A 448 18.95 -13.85 0.55
C GLN A 448 18.91 -14.38 2.00
N HIS A 449 20.06 -14.67 2.59
CA HIS A 449 20.16 -15.11 3.98
C HIS A 449 19.77 -14.02 4.97
N LYS A 450 20.15 -12.76 4.68
CA LYS A 450 19.75 -11.62 5.48
C LYS A 450 18.23 -11.47 5.49
N ILE A 451 17.58 -11.53 4.32
CA ILE A 451 16.11 -11.51 4.19
C ILE A 451 15.49 -12.63 5.04
N ASN A 452 16.00 -13.86 4.94
CA ASN A 452 15.50 -14.99 5.74
C ASN A 452 15.57 -14.73 7.26
N ARG A 453 16.69 -14.19 7.75
CA ARG A 453 16.89 -13.86 9.17
C ARG A 453 15.97 -12.75 9.65
N VAL A 454 15.84 -11.65 8.90
CA VAL A 454 15.00 -10.51 9.32
C VAL A 454 13.52 -10.86 9.23
N LEU A 455 13.11 -11.66 8.24
CA LEU A 455 11.75 -12.17 8.13
C LEU A 455 11.40 -13.07 9.31
N ARG A 456 12.30 -14.00 9.69
CA ARG A 456 12.13 -14.81 10.90
C ARG A 456 11.95 -13.96 12.15
N ARG A 457 12.81 -12.94 12.33
CA ARG A 457 12.73 -11.97 13.43
C ARG A 457 11.39 -11.22 13.44
N SER A 458 10.83 -10.93 12.25
CA SER A 458 9.52 -10.26 12.12
C SER A 458 8.39 -11.15 12.61
N VAL A 459 8.41 -12.44 12.26
CA VAL A 459 7.43 -13.43 12.71
C VAL A 459 7.54 -13.63 14.22
N GLU A 460 8.75 -13.78 14.75
CA GLU A 460 9.00 -13.90 16.20
C GLU A 460 8.48 -12.67 16.96
N PHE A 461 8.75 -11.46 16.47
CA PHE A 461 8.21 -10.22 17.03
C PHE A 461 6.68 -10.20 17.01
N ALA A 462 6.06 -10.63 15.90
CA ALA A 462 4.61 -10.65 15.78
C ALA A 462 3.96 -11.61 16.80
N PHE A 463 4.58 -12.76 17.08
CA PHE A 463 4.12 -13.65 18.15
C PHE A 463 4.26 -13.06 19.55
N GLU A 464 5.37 -12.37 19.82
CA GLU A 464 5.57 -11.69 21.11
C GLU A 464 4.65 -10.49 21.29
N ASN A 465 4.22 -9.87 20.18
CA ASN A 465 3.46 -8.62 20.16
C ASN A 465 2.22 -8.71 19.24
N PRO A 466 1.26 -9.63 19.50
CA PRO A 466 0.21 -9.97 18.54
C PRO A 466 -0.71 -8.81 18.16
N LYS A 467 -0.81 -7.78 19.02
CA LYS A 467 -1.62 -6.58 18.76
C LYS A 467 -0.85 -5.43 18.10
N SER A 468 0.47 -5.55 17.90
CA SER A 468 1.31 -4.46 17.38
C SER A 468 0.92 -4.03 15.96
N GLY A 469 0.47 -4.97 15.14
CA GLY A 469 0.05 -4.74 13.76
C GLY A 469 -1.45 -4.51 13.60
N LEU A 470 -2.25 -4.37 14.68
CA LEU A 470 -3.71 -4.41 14.59
C LEU A 470 -4.31 -3.38 13.63
N GLU A 471 -3.86 -2.13 13.67
CA GLU A 471 -4.34 -1.08 12.77
C GLU A 471 -3.92 -1.34 11.32
N PHE A 472 -2.69 -1.84 11.13
CA PHE A 472 -2.17 -2.20 9.82
C PHE A 472 -2.96 -3.37 9.21
N ILE A 473 -3.22 -4.41 9.98
CA ILE A 473 -4.00 -5.57 9.53
C ILE A 473 -5.43 -5.14 9.19
N ARG A 474 -6.08 -4.34 10.06
CA ARG A 474 -7.45 -3.84 9.83
C ARG A 474 -7.60 -2.96 8.59
N SER A 475 -6.58 -2.16 8.26
CA SER A 475 -6.62 -1.30 7.08
C SER A 475 -6.52 -2.08 5.76
N HIS A 476 -6.14 -3.36 5.80
CA HIS A 476 -5.94 -4.22 4.64
C HIS A 476 -6.90 -5.42 4.56
N ALA A 477 -7.47 -5.86 5.68
CA ALA A 477 -8.38 -7.00 5.74
C ALA A 477 -9.79 -6.67 5.19
N GLN A 478 -10.42 -7.63 4.50
CA GLN A 478 -11.81 -7.50 4.07
C GLN A 478 -12.81 -7.70 5.22
N GLU A 479 -12.50 -8.63 6.14
CA GLU A 479 -13.31 -8.91 7.32
C GLU A 479 -12.93 -7.97 8.48
N MET A 480 -13.92 -7.27 9.03
CA MET A 480 -13.73 -6.29 10.11
C MET A 480 -13.78 -6.90 11.51
N SER A 481 -14.25 -8.15 11.63
CA SER A 481 -14.27 -8.88 12.90
C SER A 481 -12.86 -9.24 13.36
N GLU A 482 -12.42 -8.60 14.44
CA GLU A 482 -11.15 -8.90 15.11
C GLU A 482 -11.05 -10.38 15.52
N GLU A 483 -12.16 -11.01 15.91
CA GLU A 483 -12.19 -12.42 16.29
C GLU A 483 -11.86 -13.34 15.10
N VAL A 484 -12.47 -13.09 13.93
CA VAL A 484 -12.22 -13.88 12.71
C VAL A 484 -10.80 -13.65 12.21
N MET A 485 -10.34 -12.41 12.28
CA MET A 485 -8.98 -12.02 11.91
C MET A 485 -7.92 -12.77 12.73
N TYR A 486 -8.05 -12.84 14.07
CA TYR A 486 -7.09 -13.59 14.89
C TYR A 486 -7.23 -15.11 14.73
N LYS A 487 -8.44 -15.65 14.55
CA LYS A 487 -8.62 -17.07 14.18
C LYS A 487 -7.89 -17.41 12.88
N HIS A 488 -7.93 -16.50 11.90
CA HIS A 488 -7.20 -16.64 10.65
C HIS A 488 -5.69 -16.59 10.86
N ILE A 489 -5.18 -15.63 11.64
CA ILE A 489 -3.75 -15.53 11.97
C ILE A 489 -3.26 -16.78 12.67
N GLU A 490 -3.93 -17.23 13.74
CA GLU A 490 -3.56 -18.41 14.54
C GLU A 490 -3.50 -19.69 13.70
N LEU A 491 -4.38 -19.80 12.71
CA LEU A 491 -4.43 -20.94 11.83
C LEU A 491 -3.24 -20.96 10.84
N TYR A 492 -2.91 -19.83 10.22
CA TYR A 492 -1.95 -19.78 9.12
C TYR A 492 -0.52 -19.34 9.54
N VAL A 493 -0.37 -18.68 10.68
CA VAL A 493 0.92 -18.22 11.22
C VAL A 493 1.28 -19.09 12.42
N ASN A 494 2.27 -19.97 12.25
CA ASN A 494 2.64 -20.95 13.27
C ASN A 494 4.15 -21.24 13.24
N LYS A 495 4.59 -22.35 13.86
CA LYS A 495 6.02 -22.75 13.90
C LYS A 495 6.69 -22.75 12.52
N TYR A 496 5.97 -23.15 11.47
CA TYR A 496 6.49 -23.20 10.09
C TYR A 496 6.66 -21.83 9.46
N SER A 497 5.99 -20.81 10.00
CA SER A 497 6.18 -19.41 9.60
C SER A 497 7.45 -18.83 10.20
N VAL A 498 7.89 -19.30 11.37
CA VAL A 498 9.19 -18.91 11.95
C VAL A 498 10.31 -19.59 11.19
N ASP A 499 10.20 -20.91 11.05
CA ASP A 499 11.19 -21.75 10.39
C ASP A 499 10.51 -23.04 9.91
N LEU A 500 10.70 -23.38 8.63
CA LEU A 500 10.15 -24.61 8.05
C LEU A 500 10.58 -25.87 8.82
N GLY A 501 11.82 -25.89 9.31
CA GLY A 501 12.47 -27.07 9.88
C GLY A 501 12.43 -28.30 8.97
N GLU A 502 12.88 -29.43 9.48
CA GLU A 502 12.91 -30.69 8.72
C GLU A 502 11.51 -31.20 8.35
N GLU A 503 10.50 -30.94 9.19
CA GLU A 503 9.12 -31.36 8.94
C GLU A 503 8.47 -30.57 7.81
N GLY A 504 8.60 -29.24 7.82
CA GLY A 504 8.08 -28.37 6.75
C GLY A 504 8.79 -28.65 5.43
N LYS A 505 10.12 -28.76 5.43
CA LYS A 505 10.91 -29.10 4.23
C LYS A 505 10.49 -30.45 3.64
N ARG A 506 10.23 -31.47 4.47
CA ARG A 506 9.70 -32.77 4.01
C ARG A 506 8.29 -32.67 3.44
N ALA A 507 7.40 -31.90 4.06
CA ALA A 507 6.04 -31.69 3.55
C ALA A 507 6.04 -31.03 2.16
N ILE A 508 6.92 -30.05 1.95
CA ILE A 508 7.10 -29.37 0.66
C ILE A 508 7.65 -30.32 -0.40
N LYS A 509 8.69 -31.08 -0.08
CA LYS A 509 9.23 -32.08 -1.01
C LYS A 509 8.18 -33.11 -1.39
N LEU A 510 7.39 -33.61 -0.42
CA LEU A 510 6.32 -34.57 -0.68
C LEU A 510 5.23 -33.99 -1.60
N LEU A 511 4.87 -32.72 -1.42
CA LEU A 511 3.93 -32.01 -2.30
C LEU A 511 4.43 -32.03 -3.75
N PHE A 512 5.69 -31.63 -3.97
CA PHE A 512 6.30 -31.60 -5.30
C PHE A 512 6.52 -32.98 -5.90
N ASP A 513 7.00 -33.95 -5.13
CA ASP A 513 7.19 -35.33 -5.60
C ASP A 513 5.86 -35.96 -6.02
N THR A 514 4.79 -35.68 -5.27
CA THR A 514 3.43 -36.14 -5.61
C THR A 514 2.94 -35.48 -6.90
N ALA A 515 3.21 -34.18 -7.06
CA ALA A 515 2.83 -33.42 -8.24
C ALA A 515 3.58 -33.87 -9.50
N ARG A 516 4.90 -34.09 -9.40
CA ARG A 516 5.76 -34.61 -10.49
C ARG A 516 5.31 -36.01 -10.93
N LYS A 517 5.07 -36.93 -9.97
CA LYS A 517 4.57 -38.30 -10.27
C LYS A 517 3.23 -38.31 -11.00
N LYS A 518 2.43 -37.26 -10.83
CA LYS A 518 1.13 -37.09 -11.51
C LYS A 518 1.23 -36.18 -12.75
N GLU A 519 2.42 -35.75 -13.12
CA GLU A 519 2.68 -34.86 -14.27
C GLU A 519 1.86 -33.55 -14.22
N ILE A 520 1.62 -33.02 -13.01
CA ILE A 520 0.81 -31.81 -12.78
C ILE A 520 1.66 -30.53 -12.91
N ILE A 521 2.96 -30.63 -12.64
CA ILE A 521 3.91 -29.52 -12.62
C ILE A 521 5.13 -29.86 -13.51
N PRO A 522 5.87 -28.85 -13.99
CA PRO A 522 7.12 -29.09 -14.72
C PRO A 522 8.21 -29.70 -13.82
N GLU A 523 9.20 -30.32 -14.47
CA GLU A 523 10.45 -30.72 -13.82
C GLU A 523 11.30 -29.50 -13.49
N PHE A 524 11.93 -29.50 -12.31
CA PHE A 524 12.84 -28.44 -11.86
C PHE A 524 13.89 -28.99 -10.90
N SER A 525 14.99 -28.25 -10.70
CA SER A 525 16.11 -28.67 -9.84
C SER A 525 15.69 -28.86 -8.37
N ASP A 526 16.17 -29.92 -7.71
CA ASP A 526 15.86 -30.18 -6.30
C ASP A 526 16.47 -29.16 -5.31
N ASN A 527 17.33 -28.25 -5.80
CA ASN A 527 17.88 -27.16 -4.99
C ASN A 527 16.88 -26.00 -4.83
N ILE A 528 15.80 -26.24 -4.09
CA ILE A 528 14.71 -25.28 -3.91
C ILE A 528 14.81 -24.41 -2.66
N PHE A 529 15.50 -24.89 -1.62
CA PHE A 529 15.66 -24.16 -0.36
C PHE A 529 16.92 -23.31 -0.41
N ILE A 530 16.92 -22.23 0.37
CA ILE A 530 18.14 -21.48 0.64
C ILE A 530 19.17 -22.41 1.31
N THR A 531 20.37 -22.50 0.74
CA THR A 531 21.47 -23.36 1.23
C THR A 531 22.32 -22.61 2.23
N ASP A 532 22.84 -23.25 3.27
CA ASP A 532 23.75 -22.59 4.23
C ASP A 532 24.95 -21.91 3.53
N LEU A 533 25.39 -20.78 4.09
CA LEU A 533 26.64 -20.12 3.67
C LEU A 533 27.81 -21.03 4.07
N ASN A 534 28.55 -21.54 3.08
CA ASN A 534 29.81 -22.27 3.29
C ASN A 534 30.92 -21.37 3.81
#